data_AF-A0A2U3QFK1-F1
#
_entry.id   AF-A0A2U3QFK1-F1
#
_cell.length_a   1.000
_cell.length_b   1.000
_cell.length_c   1.000
_cell.angle_alpha   90.00
_cell.angle_beta   90.00
_cell.angle_gamma   90.00
#
_symmetry.space_group_name_H-M   'P 1'
#
loop_
_entity.id
_entity.type
_entity.pdbx_description
1 polymer ?
#
loop_
_entity_poly.entity_id
_entity_poly.type
_entity_poly.pdbx_seq_one_letter_code
_entity_poly.pdbx_strand_id
1 'polypeptide(L)'
;MPEVRGKSLKAIIRDIAEGYVVVNPLFLKSFEHEILRDFYLEISKVQNEIRAEKFPTRDVLAIRSRNLKLQRLFAATMIIRNFARERRVSLA
;
A
#
# COMPACT_ATOMS: atom_id res chain seq x y z
N MET A 1 10.73 -11.94 6.76
CA MET A 1 9.97 -10.95 5.96
C MET A 1 10.51 -9.57 6.35
N PRO A 2 10.62 -8.61 5.43
CA PRO A 2 11.03 -7.26 5.80
C PRO A 2 10.04 -6.68 6.82
N GLU A 3 10.56 -6.07 7.87
CA GLU A 3 9.77 -5.44 8.93
C GLU A 3 10.07 -3.95 8.98
N VAL A 4 9.03 -3.16 9.20
CA VAL A 4 9.15 -1.72 9.41
C VAL A 4 8.44 -1.42 10.73
N ARG A 5 9.18 -0.83 11.68
CA ARG A 5 8.64 -0.44 13.00
C ARG A 5 7.99 -1.63 13.75
N GLY A 6 8.60 -2.81 13.66
CA GLY A 6 8.13 -4.03 14.35
C GLY A 6 6.87 -4.67 13.77
N LYS A 7 6.44 -4.26 12.56
CA LYS A 7 5.34 -4.88 11.82
C LYS A 7 5.83 -5.38 10.46
N SER A 8 5.26 -6.47 9.98
CA SER A 8 5.48 -6.92 8.60
C SER A 8 4.94 -5.90 7.61
N LEU A 9 5.55 -5.77 6.42
CA LEU A 9 5.07 -4.84 5.38
C LEU A 9 3.59 -5.06 5.04
N LYS A 10 3.17 -6.33 4.93
CA LYS A 10 1.78 -6.69 4.65
C LYS A 10 0.82 -6.12 5.71
N ALA A 11 1.19 -6.18 6.99
CA ALA A 11 0.36 -5.64 8.08
C ALA A 11 0.19 -4.11 7.94
N ILE A 12 1.27 -3.35 7.70
CA ILE A 12 1.13 -1.90 7.55
C ILE A 12 0.39 -1.54 6.25
N ILE A 13 0.51 -2.33 5.18
CA ILE A 13 -0.25 -2.11 3.94
C ILE A 13 -1.74 -2.37 4.16
N ARG A 14 -2.10 -3.37 4.97
CA ARG A 14 -3.49 -3.56 5.42
C ARG A 14 -3.94 -2.39 6.28
N ASP A 15 -3.10 -1.88 7.20
CA ASP A 15 -3.41 -0.67 7.96
C ASP A 15 -3.66 0.55 7.04
N ILE A 16 -2.92 0.68 5.93
CA ILE A 16 -3.15 1.72 4.92
C ILE A 16 -4.48 1.53 4.20
N ALA A 17 -4.81 0.29 3.80
CA ALA A 17 -6.08 -0.02 3.15
C ALA A 17 -7.27 0.33 4.08
N GLU A 18 -7.19 -0.04 5.35
CA GLU A 18 -8.20 0.27 6.36
C GLU A 18 -8.20 1.75 6.80
N GLY A 19 -7.13 2.49 6.50
CA GLY A 19 -7.02 3.93 6.73
C GLY A 19 -6.46 4.31 8.09
N TYR A 20 -5.85 3.36 8.81
CA TYR A 20 -5.13 3.59 10.06
C TYR A 20 -3.75 4.23 9.83
N VAL A 21 -3.17 4.05 8.64
CA VAL A 21 -1.88 4.61 8.25
C VAL A 21 -2.02 5.39 6.95
N VAL A 22 -1.40 6.57 6.90
CA VAL A 22 -1.34 7.40 5.70
C VAL A 22 0.09 7.44 5.18
N VAL A 23 0.27 7.11 3.91
CA VAL A 23 1.58 7.20 3.24
C VAL A 23 1.83 8.64 2.82
N ASN A 24 2.99 9.17 3.19
CA ASN A 24 3.48 10.49 2.79
C ASN A 24 5.03 10.45 2.76
N PRO A 25 5.71 11.47 2.22
CA PRO A 25 7.17 11.48 2.16
C PRO A 25 7.87 11.37 3.52
N LEU A 26 7.30 11.93 4.60
CA LEU A 26 7.87 11.81 5.94
C LEU A 26 7.81 10.37 6.45
N PHE A 27 6.72 9.66 6.17
CA PHE A 27 6.56 8.24 6.48
C PHE A 27 7.62 7.39 5.76
N LEU A 28 7.88 7.69 4.48
CA LEU A 28 8.85 6.97 3.65
C LEU A 28 10.31 7.37 3.91
N LYS A 29 10.57 8.47 4.62
CA LYS A 29 11.93 9.00 4.84
C LYS A 29 12.87 7.98 5.50
N SER A 30 12.36 7.15 6.40
CA SER A 30 13.11 6.10 7.10
C SER A 30 13.26 4.81 6.29
N PHE A 31 12.71 4.73 5.07
CA PHE A 31 12.78 3.52 4.27
C PHE A 31 14.08 3.52 3.47
N GLU A 32 14.79 2.40 3.56
CA GLU A 32 15.91 2.08 2.69
C GLU A 32 15.41 1.69 1.29
N HIS A 33 16.31 1.67 0.31
CA HIS A 33 15.99 1.41 -1.09
C HIS A 33 15.30 0.04 -1.29
N GLU A 34 15.82 -0.99 -0.62
CA GLU A 34 15.27 -2.36 -0.66
C GLU A 34 13.86 -2.41 -0.07
N ILE A 35 13.69 -1.83 1.13
CA ILE A 35 12.39 -1.76 1.81
C ILE A 35 11.37 -0.99 0.95
N LEU A 36 11.78 0.10 0.29
CA LEU A 36 10.90 0.88 -0.57
C LEU A 36 10.41 0.07 -1.78
N ARG A 37 11.27 -0.76 -2.38
CA ARG A 37 10.92 -1.69 -3.46
C ARG A 37 9.97 -2.78 -2.95
N ASP A 38 10.31 -3.44 -1.85
CA ASP A 38 9.48 -4.49 -1.27
C ASP A 38 8.10 -3.97 -0.88
N PHE A 39 8.04 -2.75 -0.35
CA PHE A 39 6.80 -2.08 -0.01
C PHE A 39 5.92 -1.81 -1.23
N TYR A 40 6.51 -1.36 -2.34
CA TYR A 40 5.81 -1.17 -3.62
C TYR A 40 5.25 -2.47 -4.18
N LEU A 41 6.04 -3.56 -4.16
CA LEU A 41 5.61 -4.87 -4.63
C LEU A 41 4.50 -5.46 -3.75
N GLU A 42 4.63 -5.34 -2.43
CA GLU A 42 3.64 -5.85 -1.49
C GLU A 42 2.31 -5.09 -1.58
N ILE A 43 2.31 -3.79 -1.87
CA ILE A 43 1.08 -3.04 -2.17
C ILE A 43 0.36 -3.65 -3.37
N SER A 44 1.10 -4.00 -4.42
CA SER A 44 0.52 -4.59 -5.62
C SER A 44 -0.11 -5.96 -5.32
N LYS A 45 0.53 -6.77 -4.47
CA LYS A 45 -0.05 -8.04 -3.99
C LYS A 45 -1.34 -7.81 -3.20
N VAL A 46 -1.35 -6.91 -2.22
CA VAL A 46 -2.55 -6.65 -1.40
C VAL A 46 -3.69 -6.07 -2.25
N GLN A 47 -3.39 -5.22 -3.23
CA GLN A 47 -4.39 -4.76 -4.20
C GLN A 47 -5.01 -5.93 -4.99
N ASN A 48 -4.19 -6.88 -5.43
CA ASN A 48 -4.66 -8.07 -6.15
C ASN A 48 -5.48 -8.99 -5.24
N GLU A 49 -5.08 -9.17 -3.98
CA GLU A 49 -5.86 -9.90 -2.97
C GLU A 49 -7.26 -9.28 -2.81
N ILE A 50 -7.35 -7.96 -2.58
CA ILE A 50 -8.64 -7.25 -2.43
C ILE A 50 -9.46 -7.33 -3.73
N ARG A 51 -8.80 -7.36 -4.88
CA ARG A 51 -9.48 -7.51 -6.17
C ARG A 51 -10.06 -8.91 -6.37
N ALA A 52 -9.34 -9.94 -5.91
CA ALA A 52 -9.71 -11.34 -6.00
C ALA A 52 -10.79 -11.76 -5.00
N GLU A 53 -11.01 -10.98 -3.92
CA GLU A 53 -12.14 -11.17 -3.01
C GLU A 53 -13.48 -11.18 -3.79
N LYS A 54 -14.39 -12.08 -3.39
CA LYS A 54 -15.72 -12.22 -4.00
C LYS A 54 -16.43 -10.87 -3.99
N PHE A 55 -16.88 -10.42 -5.17
CA PHE A 55 -17.52 -9.12 -5.30
C PHE A 55 -18.88 -9.08 -4.55
N PRO A 56 -19.09 -8.11 -3.64
CA PRO A 56 -20.30 -8.02 -2.84
C PRO A 56 -21.46 -7.33 -3.60
N THR A 57 -22.05 -8.03 -4.57
CA THR A 57 -23.01 -7.46 -5.55
C THR A 57 -24.24 -6.75 -4.96
N ARG A 58 -24.66 -7.10 -3.74
CA ARG A 58 -25.88 -6.56 -3.10
C ARG A 58 -25.61 -5.73 -1.85
N ASP A 59 -24.35 -5.53 -1.50
CA ASP A 59 -23.96 -4.77 -0.31
C ASP A 59 -23.20 -3.51 -0.73
N VAL A 60 -23.95 -2.41 -0.83
CA VAL A 60 -23.42 -1.09 -1.23
C VAL A 60 -22.33 -0.61 -0.28
N LEU A 61 -22.45 -0.89 1.02
CA LEU A 61 -21.45 -0.48 2.02
C LEU A 61 -20.16 -1.27 1.83
N ALA A 62 -20.25 -2.58 1.59
CA ALA A 62 -19.09 -3.41 1.29
C ALA A 62 -18.42 -3.01 -0.03
N ILE A 63 -19.19 -2.68 -1.08
CA ILE A 63 -18.66 -2.14 -2.35
C ILE A 63 -17.88 -0.85 -2.08
N ARG A 64 -18.48 0.10 -1.34
CA ARG A 64 -17.84 1.39 -1.02
C ARG A 64 -16.56 1.18 -0.21
N SER A 65 -16.60 0.32 0.80
CA SER A 65 -15.44 -0.03 1.63
C SER A 65 -14.30 -0.61 0.78
N ARG A 66 -14.59 -1.60 -0.07
CA ARG A 66 -13.62 -2.19 -1.00
C ARG A 66 -13.00 -1.14 -1.92
N ASN A 67 -13.82 -0.25 -2.50
CA ASN A 67 -13.33 0.80 -3.38
C ASN A 67 -12.45 1.81 -2.64
N LEU A 68 -12.80 2.17 -1.40
CA LEU A 68 -12.00 3.06 -0.58
C LEU A 68 -10.63 2.47 -0.24
N LYS A 69 -10.58 1.17 0.09
CA LYS A 69 -9.33 0.43 0.30
C LYS A 69 -8.43 0.49 -0.94
N LEU A 70 -8.99 0.20 -2.12
CA LEU A 70 -8.26 0.25 -3.39
C LEU A 70 -7.78 1.67 -3.73
N GLN A 71 -8.60 2.68 -3.47
CA GLN A 71 -8.25 4.09 -3.68
C GLN A 71 -7.08 4.52 -2.79
N ARG A 72 -7.08 4.15 -1.50
CA ARG A 72 -5.98 4.43 -0.56
C ARG A 72 -4.68 3.77 -1.00
N LEU A 73 -4.75 2.48 -1.38
CA LEU A 73 -3.58 1.76 -1.88
C LEU A 73 -3.05 2.38 -3.17
N PHE A 74 -3.92 2.81 -4.09
CA PHE A 74 -3.52 3.52 -5.31
C PHE A 74 -2.81 4.85 -5.01
N ALA A 75 -3.35 5.65 -4.10
CA ALA A 75 -2.73 6.90 -3.67
C ALA A 75 -1.34 6.64 -3.04
N ALA A 76 -1.22 5.62 -2.18
CA ALA A 76 0.06 5.19 -1.63
C ALA A 76 1.07 4.83 -2.73
N THR A 77 0.65 4.05 -3.74
CA THR A 77 1.51 3.70 -4.88
C THR A 77 2.00 4.93 -5.63
N MET A 78 1.14 5.94 -5.86
CA MET A 78 1.56 7.18 -6.52
C MET A 78 2.62 7.94 -5.71
N ILE A 79 2.43 8.06 -4.41
CA ILE A 79 3.38 8.73 -3.51
C ILE A 79 4.72 8.00 -3.49
N ILE A 80 4.71 6.68 -3.39
CA ILE A 80 5.92 5.85 -3.39
C ILE A 80 6.67 5.98 -4.72
N ARG A 81 5.96 5.96 -5.86
CA ARG A 81 6.58 6.16 -7.18
C ARG A 81 7.24 7.53 -7.29
N ASN A 82 6.57 8.59 -6.83
CA ASN A 82 7.16 9.91 -6.85
C ASN A 82 8.40 10.01 -5.94
N PHE A 83 8.30 9.49 -4.71
CA PHE A 83 9.39 9.49 -3.74
C PHE A 83 10.61 8.69 -4.22
N ALA A 84 10.38 7.52 -4.83
CA ALA A 84 11.43 6.69 -5.41
C ALA A 84 12.14 7.39 -6.57
N ARG A 85 11.37 8.07 -7.44
CA ARG A 85 11.91 8.85 -8.56
C ARG A 85 12.82 9.98 -8.08
N GLU A 86 12.40 10.74 -7.06
CA GLU A 86 13.22 11.81 -6.45
C GLU A 86 14.53 11.28 -5.87
N ARG A 87 14.51 10.06 -5.32
CA ARG A 87 15.68 9.36 -4.76
C ARG A 87 16.46 8.50 -5.77
N ARG A 88 16.06 8.48 -7.05
CA ARG A 88 16.67 7.66 -8.12
C ARG A 88 16.68 6.15 -7.80
N VAL A 89 15.64 5.67 -7.12
CA VAL A 89 15.47 4.24 -6.76
C VAL A 89 14.70 3.52 -7.87
N SER A 90 15.21 2.38 -8.35
CA SER A 90 14.43 1.48 -9.21
C SER A 90 13.44 0.65 -8.38
N LEU A 91 12.16 0.81 -8.69
CA LEU A 91 11.06 -0.01 -8.16
C LEU A 91 10.75 -1.24 -9.03
N ALA A 92 11.39 -1.34 -10.20
CA ALA A 92 11.39 -2.51 -11.07
C ALA A 92 12.53 -3.45 -10.70
#